data_AF-A0A2G9M2X7-F1
#
_entry.id   AF-A0A2G9M2X7-F1
#
_cell.length_a   1.000
_cell.length_b   1.000
_cell.length_c   1.000
_cell.angle_alpha   90.00
_cell.angle_beta   90.00
_cell.angle_gamma   90.00
#
_symmetry.space_group_name_H-M   'P 1'
#
loop_
_entity.id
_entity.type
_entity.pdbx_description
1 polymer ?
#
loop_
_entity_poly.entity_id
_entity_poly.type
_entity_poly.pdbx_seq_one_letter_code
_entity_poly.pdbx_strand_id
1 'polypeptide(L)'
;MASYQQLQDFQEILEDYNFTLISSSKSIERMRAVIRNLPFTTPPGTLQFAEGYLAEFQGFIKTINYSTISELKEGITICIKTVSFVLSAIKQGKNTQIPRGKCRTMEAEFLFGLNKIVEGLKLGFRTRIKELSPSKQDTLNYIYADEGLRRKYIFNSIGVDSPIRVLPSLSVSNLYTFVQLLELEKDVKRAGKWKVYGTGMAPLRVVVSSSMLGKKRVYAVFKTEGHDKPKGNYMTLTINRTPSGVEFQEG
;
A
#
# COMPACT_ATOMS: atom_id res chain seq x y z
N MET A 1 5.35 16.49 -3.43
CA MET A 1 3.94 16.65 -3.02
C MET A 1 3.25 15.30 -3.18
N ALA A 2 3.01 14.59 -2.07
CA ALA A 2 2.06 13.47 -2.09
C ALA A 2 0.65 14.07 -2.00
N SER A 3 -0.18 13.81 -2.99
CA SER A 3 -1.59 14.23 -2.98
C SER A 3 -2.39 13.16 -2.25
N TYR A 4 -3.25 13.53 -1.32
CA TYR A 4 -4.18 12.62 -0.62
C TYR A 4 -5.05 11.80 -1.61
N GLN A 5 -5.13 12.24 -2.86
CA GLN A 5 -5.70 11.50 -3.99
C GLN A 5 -5.07 10.10 -4.15
N GLN A 6 -3.80 9.93 -3.78
CA GLN A 6 -3.09 8.65 -3.81
C GLN A 6 -3.61 7.63 -2.78
N LEU A 7 -4.54 8.00 -1.89
CA LEU A 7 -5.25 7.01 -1.08
C LEU A 7 -6.03 6.01 -1.94
N GLN A 8 -6.48 6.42 -3.14
CA GLN A 8 -7.20 5.55 -4.06
C GLN A 8 -6.34 4.41 -4.59
N ASP A 9 -5.04 4.66 -4.78
CA ASP A 9 -4.09 3.64 -5.21
C ASP A 9 -4.02 2.46 -4.23
N PHE A 10 -4.39 2.70 -2.96
CA PHE A 10 -4.45 1.68 -1.92
C PHE A 10 -5.78 0.94 -1.84
N GLN A 11 -6.83 1.35 -2.57
CA GLN A 11 -8.12 0.63 -2.59
C GLN A 11 -8.00 -0.73 -3.28
N GLU A 12 -7.12 -0.85 -4.27
CA GLU A 12 -6.81 -2.14 -4.92
C GLU A 12 -5.92 -3.03 -4.03
N ILE A 13 -5.27 -2.44 -3.03
CA ILE A 13 -4.35 -3.14 -2.12
C ILE A 13 -5.12 -3.65 -0.91
N LEU A 14 -5.85 -2.74 -0.25
CA LEU A 14 -6.65 -2.99 0.94
C LEU A 14 -8.08 -3.24 0.50
N GLU A 15 -8.48 -4.51 0.40
CA GLU A 15 -9.85 -4.93 0.07
C GLU A 15 -10.81 -4.72 1.25
N ASP A 16 -10.80 -3.50 1.81
CA ASP A 16 -11.58 -3.08 2.96
C ASP A 16 -12.62 -2.04 2.53
N TYR A 17 -13.88 -2.38 2.75
CA TYR A 17 -15.00 -1.50 2.41
C TYR A 17 -14.92 -0.15 3.15
N ASN A 18 -14.53 -0.18 4.43
CA ASN A 18 -14.37 1.03 5.23
C ASN A 18 -13.25 1.91 4.66
N PHE A 19 -12.12 1.30 4.30
CA PHE A 19 -11.02 2.03 3.66
C PHE A 19 -11.46 2.68 2.35
N THR A 20 -12.21 1.95 1.51
CA THR A 20 -12.73 2.43 0.22
C THR A 20 -13.56 3.70 0.40
N LEU A 21 -14.45 3.72 1.39
CA LEU A 21 -15.30 4.87 1.64
C LEU A 21 -14.51 6.10 2.10
N ILE A 22 -13.53 5.93 2.99
CA ILE A 22 -12.75 7.07 3.51
C ILE A 22 -11.74 7.62 2.50
N SER A 23 -11.25 6.79 1.58
CA SER A 23 -10.24 7.13 0.58
C SER A 23 -10.81 7.62 -0.77
N SER A 24 -12.10 7.42 -1.02
CA SER A 24 -12.71 7.87 -2.28
C SER A 24 -12.72 9.41 -2.42
N SER A 25 -12.45 9.92 -3.62
CA SER A 25 -12.45 11.37 -3.89
C SER A 25 -13.79 11.98 -3.55
N LYS A 26 -14.88 11.28 -3.87
CA LYS A 26 -16.25 11.76 -3.61
C LYS A 26 -16.50 11.97 -2.12
N SER A 27 -16.12 11.01 -1.26
CA SER A 27 -16.30 11.15 0.19
C SER A 27 -15.38 12.20 0.78
N ILE A 28 -14.12 12.28 0.34
CA ILE A 28 -13.17 13.30 0.78
C ILE A 28 -13.69 14.70 0.43
N GLU A 29 -14.08 14.94 -0.82
CA GLU A 29 -14.62 16.24 -1.26
C GLU A 29 -15.92 16.59 -0.52
N ARG A 30 -16.78 15.60 -0.27
CA ARG A 30 -17.98 15.82 0.55
C ARG A 30 -17.62 16.22 1.97
N MET A 31 -16.66 15.55 2.61
CA MET A 31 -16.21 15.93 3.97
C MET A 31 -15.58 17.33 3.99
N ARG A 32 -14.78 17.69 2.99
CA ARG A 32 -14.26 19.06 2.84
C ARG A 32 -15.38 20.08 2.76
N ALA A 33 -16.42 19.80 1.96
CA ALA A 33 -17.59 20.66 1.85
C ALA A 33 -18.32 20.80 3.19
N VAL A 34 -18.46 19.70 3.96
CA VAL A 34 -19.01 19.75 5.32
C VAL A 34 -18.20 20.67 6.22
N ILE A 35 -16.87 20.51 6.26
CA ILE A 35 -15.97 21.35 7.09
C ILE A 35 -16.08 22.83 6.70
N ARG A 36 -16.04 23.15 5.41
CA ARG A 36 -16.16 24.52 4.90
C ARG A 36 -17.50 25.16 5.23
N ASN A 37 -18.57 24.36 5.24
CA ASN A 37 -19.93 24.85 5.40
C ASN A 37 -20.42 24.86 6.86
N LEU A 38 -19.60 24.44 7.83
CA LEU A 38 -19.91 24.52 9.26
C LEU A 38 -20.41 25.89 9.75
N PRO A 39 -19.93 27.05 9.24
CA PRO A 39 -20.43 28.36 9.66
C PRO A 39 -21.85 28.67 9.18
N PHE A 40 -22.40 27.88 8.26
CA PHE A 40 -23.69 28.11 7.61
C PHE A 40 -24.73 27.08 8.03
N THR A 41 -25.92 27.20 7.45
CA THR A 41 -26.97 26.20 7.64
C THR A 41 -26.52 24.84 7.12
N THR A 42 -26.43 23.86 8.01
CA THR A 42 -26.08 22.49 7.70
C THR A 42 -27.17 21.84 6.83
N PRO A 43 -26.86 21.37 5.60
CA PRO A 43 -27.82 20.67 4.76
C PRO A 43 -28.34 19.37 5.40
N PRO A 44 -29.57 18.93 5.08
CA PRO A 44 -30.08 17.63 5.50
C PRO A 44 -29.12 16.49 5.13
N GLY A 45 -29.00 15.48 6.01
CA GLY A 45 -28.12 14.32 5.80
C GLY A 45 -26.62 14.57 6.03
N THR A 46 -26.20 15.80 6.34
CA THR A 46 -24.79 16.10 6.65
C THR A 46 -24.33 15.41 7.93
N LEU A 47 -25.17 15.41 8.97
CA LEU A 47 -24.89 14.71 10.22
C LEU A 47 -24.69 13.21 9.97
N GLN A 48 -25.66 12.57 9.31
CA GLN A 48 -25.61 11.14 9.00
C GLN A 48 -24.39 10.78 8.16
N PHE A 49 -24.01 11.61 7.18
CA PHE A 49 -22.80 11.41 6.40
C PHE A 49 -21.53 11.51 7.27
N ALA A 50 -21.44 12.52 8.14
CA ALA A 50 -20.25 12.68 8.99
C ALA A 50 -20.13 11.57 10.04
N GLU A 51 -21.26 11.07 10.57
CA GLU A 51 -21.29 9.94 11.48
C GLU A 51 -20.86 8.66 10.77
N GLY A 52 -21.40 8.42 9.57
CA GLY A 52 -20.96 7.31 8.72
C GLY A 52 -19.47 7.39 8.42
N TYR A 53 -18.98 8.54 7.94
CA TYR A 53 -17.56 8.73 7.61
C TYR A 53 -16.63 8.47 8.81
N LEU A 54 -17.02 8.91 10.02
CA LEU A 54 -16.27 8.60 11.24
C LEU A 54 -16.32 7.10 11.58
N ALA A 55 -17.49 6.47 11.45
CA ALA A 55 -17.66 5.04 11.71
C ALA A 55 -16.79 4.20 10.77
N GLU A 56 -16.73 4.54 9.48
CA GLU A 56 -15.85 3.88 8.51
C GLU A 56 -14.37 4.10 8.86
N PHE A 57 -13.98 5.32 9.26
CA PHE A 57 -12.63 5.56 9.78
C PHE A 57 -12.33 4.64 10.97
N GLN A 58 -13.27 4.51 11.91
CA GLN A 58 -13.14 3.63 13.07
C GLN A 58 -13.17 2.13 12.71
N GLY A 59 -13.82 1.76 11.62
CA GLY A 59 -13.77 0.41 11.05
C GLY A 59 -12.37 0.10 10.52
N PHE A 60 -11.83 1.00 9.69
CA PHE A 60 -10.51 0.87 9.09
C PHE A 60 -9.38 0.79 10.14
N ILE A 61 -9.41 1.60 11.21
CA ILE A 61 -8.36 1.51 12.25
C ILE A 61 -8.33 0.17 13.00
N LYS A 62 -9.40 -0.63 12.92
CA LYS A 62 -9.43 -1.98 13.51
C LYS A 62 -8.79 -3.02 12.59
N THR A 63 -8.67 -2.74 11.30
CA THR A 63 -8.15 -3.68 10.30
C THR A 63 -6.66 -3.52 10.05
N ILE A 64 -6.07 -2.38 10.44
CA ILE A 64 -4.63 -2.13 10.32
C ILE A 64 -3.97 -1.89 11.68
N ASN A 65 -2.71 -2.31 11.82
CA ASN A 65 -1.90 -1.88 12.96
C ASN A 65 -1.21 -0.55 12.65
N TYR A 66 -1.83 0.55 13.07
CA TYR A 66 -1.28 1.90 12.88
C TYR A 66 -0.41 2.38 14.06
N SER A 67 -0.46 1.70 15.21
CA SER A 67 0.11 2.20 16.46
C SER A 67 1.63 2.36 16.43
N THR A 68 2.30 1.57 15.61
CA THR A 68 3.75 1.53 15.45
C THR A 68 4.24 2.48 14.33
N ILE A 69 3.38 2.86 13.39
CA ILE A 69 3.72 3.71 12.25
C ILE A 69 3.32 5.16 12.56
N SER A 70 4.31 5.99 12.91
CA SER A 70 4.13 7.37 13.37
C SER A 70 3.24 8.22 12.46
N GLU A 71 3.51 8.20 11.16
CA GLU A 71 2.82 8.98 10.14
C GLU A 71 1.36 8.55 10.03
N LEU A 72 1.11 7.23 10.08
CA LEU A 72 -0.23 6.67 10.02
C LEU A 72 -1.03 7.05 11.27
N LYS A 73 -0.41 6.93 12.45
CA LYS A 73 -0.97 7.33 13.75
C LYS A 73 -1.29 8.82 13.81
N GLU A 74 -0.37 9.67 13.38
CA GLU A 74 -0.56 11.12 13.31
C GLU A 74 -1.73 11.45 12.38
N GLY A 75 -1.71 10.91 11.16
CA GLY A 75 -2.75 11.16 10.16
C GLY A 75 -4.14 10.74 10.62
N ILE A 76 -4.27 9.53 11.18
CA ILE A 76 -5.52 9.03 11.75
C ILE A 76 -6.00 9.93 12.90
N THR A 77 -5.11 10.33 13.80
CA THR A 77 -5.46 11.17 14.95
C THR A 77 -6.01 12.53 14.50
N ILE A 78 -5.36 13.16 13.51
CA ILE A 78 -5.79 14.44 12.95
C ILE A 78 -7.15 14.31 12.27
N CYS A 79 -7.34 13.29 11.44
CA CYS A 79 -8.61 13.04 10.75
C CYS A 79 -9.75 12.79 11.74
N ILE A 80 -9.56 11.89 12.71
CA ILE A 80 -10.58 11.58 13.73
C ILE A 80 -10.92 12.83 14.54
N LYS A 81 -9.91 13.58 15.01
CA LYS A 81 -10.13 14.82 15.77
C LYS A 81 -10.94 15.84 14.97
N THR A 82 -10.61 16.01 13.69
CA THR A 82 -11.30 16.97 12.81
C THR A 82 -12.75 16.56 12.56
N VAL A 83 -13.00 15.29 12.22
CA VAL A 83 -14.36 14.78 11.98
C VAL A 83 -15.18 14.78 13.27
N SER A 84 -14.58 14.46 14.41
CA SER A 84 -15.25 14.51 15.72
C SER A 84 -15.66 15.94 16.08
N PHE A 85 -14.79 16.92 15.84
CA PHE A 85 -15.12 18.33 16.04
C PHE A 85 -16.28 18.76 15.14
N VAL A 86 -16.26 18.38 13.85
CA VAL A 86 -17.34 18.63 12.88
C VAL A 86 -18.67 18.08 13.42
N LEU A 87 -18.67 16.84 13.92
CA LEU A 87 -19.86 16.21 14.49
C LEU A 87 -20.38 16.94 15.72
N SER A 88 -19.50 17.28 16.67
CA SER A 88 -19.89 18.05 17.85
C SER A 88 -20.47 19.41 17.47
N ALA A 89 -19.86 20.10 16.50
CA ALA A 89 -20.35 21.38 16.00
C ALA A 89 -21.75 21.27 15.37
N ILE A 90 -21.98 20.26 14.53
CA ILE A 90 -23.28 20.03 13.90
C ILE A 90 -24.35 19.71 14.97
N LYS A 91 -24.03 18.86 15.95
CA LYS A 91 -24.95 18.45 17.02
C LYS A 91 -25.30 19.60 17.97
N GLN A 92 -24.37 20.54 18.21
CA GLN A 92 -24.61 21.74 19.01
C GLN A 92 -25.49 22.79 18.29
N GLY A 93 -25.65 22.67 16.96
CA GLY A 93 -26.51 23.53 16.17
C GLY A 93 -26.01 24.98 16.08
N LYS A 94 -26.94 25.93 15.87
CA LYS A 94 -26.66 27.37 15.63
C LYS A 94 -25.97 28.10 16.80
N ASN A 95 -25.81 27.46 17.95
CA ASN A 95 -25.19 28.05 19.13
C ASN A 95 -23.66 28.19 19.01
N THR A 96 -23.04 27.53 18.03
CA THR A 96 -21.59 27.57 17.83
C THR A 96 -21.29 28.37 16.55
N GLN A 97 -21.14 29.69 16.67
CA GLN A 97 -20.61 30.49 15.55
C GLN A 97 -19.14 30.13 15.32
N ILE A 98 -18.89 29.22 14.37
CA ILE A 98 -17.53 28.83 14.01
C ILE A 98 -16.99 29.83 12.97
N PRO A 99 -15.87 30.52 13.23
CA PRO A 99 -15.30 31.45 12.26
C PRO A 99 -14.86 30.73 10.98
N ARG A 100 -15.09 31.34 9.81
CA ARG A 100 -14.63 30.81 8.50
C ARG A 100 -13.13 30.51 8.47
N GLY A 101 -12.32 31.35 9.13
CA GLY A 101 -10.87 31.14 9.24
C GLY A 101 -10.54 29.79 9.91
N LYS A 102 -11.26 29.44 10.98
CA LYS A 102 -11.11 28.16 11.66
C LYS A 102 -11.50 26.98 10.76
N CYS A 103 -12.57 27.09 9.99
CA CYS A 103 -12.95 26.06 9.02
C CYS A 103 -11.89 25.82 7.94
N ARG A 104 -11.24 26.90 7.44
CA ARG A 104 -10.13 26.77 6.49
C ARG A 104 -8.93 26.04 7.10
N THR A 105 -8.57 26.39 8.33
CA THR A 105 -7.49 25.70 9.06
C THR A 105 -7.83 24.23 9.25
N MET A 106 -9.04 23.90 9.71
CA MET A 106 -9.47 22.52 9.89
C MET A 106 -9.49 21.72 8.58
N GLU A 107 -9.90 22.33 7.47
CA GLU A 107 -9.85 21.66 6.17
C GLU A 107 -8.40 21.34 5.78
N ALA A 108 -7.49 22.29 5.96
CA ALA A 108 -6.06 22.08 5.69
C ALA A 108 -5.48 20.98 6.60
N GLU A 109 -5.84 20.98 7.90
CA GLU A 109 -5.47 19.92 8.85
C GLU A 109 -6.01 18.56 8.43
N PHE A 110 -7.28 18.47 8.01
CA PHE A 110 -7.87 17.24 7.50
C PHE A 110 -7.11 16.68 6.30
N LEU A 111 -6.82 17.52 5.30
CA LEU A 111 -6.06 17.10 4.12
C LEU A 111 -4.62 16.71 4.46
N PHE A 112 -4.00 17.42 5.41
CA PHE A 112 -2.69 17.05 5.95
C PHE A 112 -2.75 15.68 6.62
N GLY A 113 -3.79 15.40 7.42
CA GLY A 113 -4.01 14.09 8.03
C GLY A 113 -4.15 12.98 6.99
N LEU A 114 -4.90 13.21 5.91
CA LEU A 114 -5.01 12.24 4.81
C LEU A 114 -3.66 12.00 4.10
N ASN A 115 -2.86 13.05 3.88
CA ASN A 115 -1.51 12.91 3.32
C ASN A 115 -0.61 12.07 4.24
N LYS A 116 -0.70 12.27 5.55
CA LYS A 116 0.03 11.48 6.55
C LYS A 116 -0.37 10.00 6.53
N ILE A 117 -1.65 9.70 6.29
CA ILE A 117 -2.11 8.32 6.06
C ILE A 117 -1.46 7.73 4.80
N VAL A 118 -1.40 8.46 3.69
CA VAL A 118 -0.70 8.00 2.47
C VAL A 118 0.77 7.69 2.75
N GLU A 119 1.48 8.61 3.41
CA GLU A 119 2.88 8.44 3.79
C GLU A 119 3.07 7.20 4.68
N GLY A 120 2.21 7.05 5.69
CA GLY A 120 2.21 5.91 6.61
C GLY A 120 1.93 4.58 5.92
N LEU A 121 0.96 4.51 5.01
CA LEU A 121 0.68 3.31 4.23
C LEU A 121 1.84 2.94 3.31
N LYS A 122 2.44 3.92 2.61
CA LYS A 122 3.64 3.69 1.78
C LYS A 122 4.80 3.16 2.62
N LEU A 123 5.08 3.78 3.76
CA LEU A 123 6.15 3.36 4.66
C LEU A 123 5.89 1.95 5.21
N GLY A 124 4.64 1.72 5.66
CA GLY A 124 4.13 0.46 6.14
C GLY A 124 4.37 -0.66 5.15
N PHE A 125 3.80 -0.58 3.96
CA PHE A 125 3.95 -1.65 2.96
C PHE A 125 5.38 -1.81 2.43
N ARG A 126 6.20 -0.75 2.36
CA ARG A 126 7.58 -0.85 1.82
C ARG A 126 8.59 -1.43 2.81
N THR A 127 8.62 -0.89 4.03
CA THR A 127 9.74 -1.12 4.96
C THR A 127 9.29 -1.71 6.29
N ARG A 128 8.04 -1.48 6.68
CA ARG A 128 7.49 -1.85 7.99
C ARG A 128 6.29 -2.80 7.86
N ILE A 129 6.29 -3.64 6.83
CA ILE A 129 5.11 -4.44 6.47
C ILE A 129 4.74 -5.44 7.58
N LYS A 130 5.77 -5.94 8.29
CA LYS A 130 5.61 -6.75 9.50
C LYS A 130 4.87 -6.03 10.61
N GLU A 131 5.05 -4.72 10.73
CA GLU A 131 4.47 -3.92 11.79
C GLU A 131 3.05 -3.47 11.44
N LEU A 132 2.81 -3.16 10.16
CA LEU A 132 1.48 -2.88 9.63
C LEU A 132 0.55 -4.09 9.78
N SER A 133 1.11 -5.30 9.79
CA SER A 133 0.42 -6.58 9.92
C SER A 133 -0.76 -6.75 8.94
N PRO A 134 -0.59 -6.43 7.64
CA PRO A 134 -1.66 -6.61 6.67
C PRO A 134 -2.02 -8.09 6.51
N SER A 135 -3.19 -8.38 5.95
CA SER A 135 -3.54 -9.75 5.62
C SER A 135 -2.58 -10.32 4.55
N LYS A 136 -2.58 -11.65 4.41
CA LYS A 136 -1.83 -12.30 3.32
C LYS A 136 -2.28 -11.78 1.96
N GLN A 137 -3.58 -11.56 1.78
CA GLN A 137 -4.14 -11.10 0.51
C GLN A 137 -3.73 -9.66 0.21
N ASP A 138 -3.82 -8.75 1.20
CA ASP A 138 -3.40 -7.35 1.02
C ASP A 138 -1.89 -7.26 0.69
N THR A 139 -1.08 -8.12 1.30
CA THR A 139 0.36 -8.20 0.98
C THR A 139 0.58 -8.63 -0.47
N LEU A 140 -0.17 -9.62 -0.96
CA LEU A 140 -0.10 -10.05 -2.35
C LEU A 140 -0.57 -8.95 -3.31
N ASN A 141 -1.68 -8.29 -2.99
CA ASN A 141 -2.22 -7.19 -3.79
C ASN A 141 -1.20 -6.04 -3.88
N TYR A 142 -0.57 -5.66 -2.77
CA TYR A 142 0.53 -4.69 -2.74
C TYR A 142 1.70 -5.10 -3.66
N ILE A 143 2.13 -6.36 -3.55
CA ILE A 143 3.21 -6.90 -4.39
C ILE A 143 2.84 -6.82 -5.87
N TYR A 144 1.60 -7.18 -6.25
CA TYR A 144 1.16 -7.17 -7.64
C TYR A 144 0.88 -5.78 -8.20
N ALA A 145 0.56 -4.80 -7.34
CA ALA A 145 0.41 -3.40 -7.72
C ALA A 145 1.74 -2.77 -8.17
N ASP A 146 2.88 -3.32 -7.70
CA ASP A 146 4.20 -2.86 -8.09
C ASP A 146 4.47 -3.12 -9.59
N GLU A 147 4.96 -2.10 -10.29
CA GLU A 147 5.11 -2.10 -11.75
C GLU A 147 6.04 -3.20 -12.29
N GLY A 148 6.85 -3.85 -11.46
CA GLY A 148 7.71 -4.97 -11.84
C GLY A 148 7.10 -6.35 -11.66
N LEU A 149 5.89 -6.43 -11.08
CA LEU A 149 5.22 -7.66 -10.65
C LEU A 149 3.75 -7.72 -11.08
N ARG A 150 3.28 -6.73 -11.85
CA ARG A 150 1.94 -6.73 -12.44
C ARG A 150 1.70 -7.98 -13.27
N ARG A 151 0.46 -8.47 -13.23
CA ARG A 151 0.03 -9.69 -13.95
C ARG A 151 0.11 -9.60 -15.47
N LYS A 152 0.19 -8.37 -16.02
CA LYS A 152 0.31 -8.12 -17.46
C LYS A 152 1.61 -8.61 -18.09
N TYR A 153 2.67 -8.82 -17.30
CA TYR A 153 3.91 -9.36 -17.85
C TYR A 153 3.88 -10.88 -17.90
N ILE A 154 4.06 -11.44 -19.08
CA ILE A 154 3.99 -12.88 -19.33
C ILE A 154 4.97 -13.69 -18.47
N PHE A 155 6.18 -13.17 -18.23
CA PHE A 155 7.15 -13.84 -17.35
C PHE A 155 6.67 -13.96 -15.89
N ASN A 156 5.70 -13.14 -15.47
CA ASN A 156 5.10 -13.26 -14.13
C ASN A 156 4.12 -14.43 -14.01
N SER A 157 3.60 -14.97 -15.13
CA SER A 157 2.56 -16.01 -15.17
C SER A 157 3.03 -17.35 -15.74
N ILE A 158 4.12 -17.37 -16.51
CA ILE A 158 4.63 -18.58 -17.17
C ILE A 158 5.76 -19.24 -16.39
N GLY A 159 5.68 -20.56 -16.22
CA GLY A 159 6.69 -21.38 -15.58
C GLY A 159 6.44 -21.60 -14.09
N VAL A 160 6.96 -22.72 -13.56
CA VAL A 160 6.70 -23.17 -12.18
C VAL A 160 7.24 -22.20 -11.12
N ASP A 161 8.30 -21.47 -11.44
CA ASP A 161 8.97 -20.51 -10.54
C ASP A 161 8.49 -19.06 -10.72
N SER A 162 7.40 -18.87 -11.48
CA SER A 162 6.86 -17.53 -11.76
C SER A 162 6.26 -16.88 -10.50
N PRO A 163 6.41 -15.55 -10.32
CA PRO A 163 5.85 -14.82 -9.18
C PRO A 163 4.38 -15.16 -8.88
N ILE A 164 3.50 -15.22 -9.88
CA ILE A 164 2.06 -15.47 -9.67
C ILE A 164 1.80 -16.88 -9.13
N ARG A 165 2.64 -17.86 -9.44
CA ARG A 165 2.49 -19.23 -8.92
C ARG A 165 3.12 -19.40 -7.54
N VAL A 166 4.28 -18.79 -7.33
CA VAL A 166 5.06 -19.02 -6.11
C VAL A 166 4.54 -18.17 -4.96
N LEU A 167 4.31 -16.87 -5.15
CA LEU A 167 3.95 -15.93 -4.08
C LEU A 167 2.70 -16.35 -3.30
N PRO A 168 1.58 -16.79 -3.92
CA PRO A 168 0.40 -17.22 -3.18
C PRO A 168 0.64 -18.44 -2.29
N SER A 169 1.63 -19.28 -2.62
CA SER A 169 1.99 -20.46 -1.83
C SER A 169 2.92 -20.14 -0.64
N LEU A 170 3.40 -18.91 -0.52
CA LEU A 170 4.30 -18.50 0.57
C LEU A 170 3.54 -18.25 1.87
N SER A 171 4.24 -18.43 2.99
CA SER A 171 3.78 -17.93 4.29
C SER A 171 3.84 -16.40 4.31
N VAL A 172 3.09 -15.78 5.23
CA VAL A 172 3.09 -14.32 5.40
C VAL A 172 4.50 -13.79 5.72
N SER A 173 5.26 -14.50 6.57
CA SER A 173 6.66 -14.15 6.88
C SER A 173 7.57 -14.16 5.63
N ASN A 174 7.38 -15.14 4.74
CA ASN A 174 8.14 -15.21 3.49
C ASN A 174 7.72 -14.11 2.51
N LEU A 175 6.44 -13.73 2.45
CA LEU A 175 6.01 -12.56 1.68
C LEU A 175 6.63 -11.25 2.19
N TYR A 176 6.71 -11.07 3.51
CA TYR A 176 7.41 -9.92 4.08
C TYR A 176 8.89 -9.91 3.73
N THR A 177 9.53 -11.08 3.76
CA THR A 177 10.93 -11.23 3.34
C THR A 177 11.09 -10.88 1.86
N PHE A 178 10.18 -11.32 1.00
CA PHE A 178 10.17 -10.98 -0.42
C PHE A 178 10.13 -9.46 -0.64
N VAL A 179 9.22 -8.74 0.02
CA VAL A 179 9.12 -7.28 -0.07
C VAL A 179 10.42 -6.60 0.40
N GLN A 180 10.96 -7.03 1.53
CA GLN A 180 12.23 -6.48 2.06
C GLN A 180 13.42 -6.72 1.14
N LEU A 181 13.49 -7.87 0.46
CA LEU A 181 14.55 -8.17 -0.50
C LEU A 181 14.49 -7.24 -1.73
N LEU A 182 13.29 -6.90 -2.21
CA LEU A 182 13.13 -6.01 -3.35
C LEU A 182 13.49 -4.55 -3.04
N GLU A 183 13.08 -4.08 -1.87
CA GLU A 183 13.30 -2.70 -1.42
C GLU A 183 14.76 -2.46 -1.07
N LEU A 184 15.33 -3.32 -0.22
CA LEU A 184 16.67 -3.11 0.33
C LEU A 184 17.80 -3.63 -0.58
N GLU A 185 17.46 -4.37 -1.64
CA GLU A 185 18.42 -5.11 -2.47
C GLU A 185 19.42 -5.89 -1.59
N LYS A 186 18.94 -6.62 -0.59
CA LYS A 186 19.82 -7.35 0.33
C LYS A 186 20.37 -8.62 -0.32
N ASP A 187 21.60 -8.96 0.08
CA ASP A 187 22.26 -10.22 -0.23
C ASP A 187 22.36 -10.49 -1.73
N VAL A 188 22.83 -9.50 -2.50
CA VAL A 188 22.83 -9.52 -3.97
C VAL A 188 24.00 -10.34 -4.54
N LYS A 189 23.68 -11.34 -5.35
CA LYS A 189 24.63 -11.94 -6.30
C LYS A 189 24.36 -11.41 -7.70
N ARG A 190 25.41 -11.01 -8.41
CA ARG A 190 25.33 -10.59 -9.82
C ARG A 190 25.81 -11.70 -10.74
N ALA A 191 25.10 -11.91 -11.84
CA ALA A 191 25.46 -12.86 -12.89
C ALA A 191 25.08 -12.25 -14.25
N GLY A 192 26.04 -11.62 -14.93
CA GLY A 192 25.77 -10.83 -16.13
C GLY A 192 24.78 -9.69 -15.86
N LYS A 193 23.65 -9.69 -16.59
CA LYS A 193 22.56 -8.71 -16.44
C LYS A 193 21.59 -9.02 -15.28
N TRP A 194 21.75 -10.18 -14.65
CA TRP A 194 20.89 -10.64 -13.57
C TRP A 194 21.41 -10.20 -12.20
N LYS A 195 20.47 -9.84 -11.34
CA LYS A 195 20.64 -9.72 -9.91
C LYS A 195 19.83 -10.84 -9.25
N VAL A 196 20.38 -11.44 -8.20
CA VAL A 196 19.67 -12.41 -7.36
C VAL A 196 19.69 -11.88 -5.94
N TYR A 197 18.51 -11.62 -5.38
CA TYR A 197 18.38 -11.17 -3.99
C TYR A 197 18.12 -12.33 -3.05
N GLY A 198 18.52 -12.15 -1.79
CA GLY A 198 18.39 -13.12 -0.72
C GLY A 198 19.34 -14.29 -0.91
N THR A 199 20.65 -14.07 -0.97
CA THR A 199 21.65 -15.17 -0.94
C THR A 199 21.84 -15.73 0.48
N GLY A 200 22.67 -16.77 0.65
CA GLY A 200 22.95 -17.36 1.98
C GLY A 200 21.77 -18.14 2.57
N MET A 201 21.39 -17.84 3.82
CA MET A 201 20.31 -18.54 4.55
C MET A 201 18.92 -17.94 4.33
N ALA A 202 18.75 -16.95 3.45
CA ALA A 202 17.43 -16.39 3.17
C ALA A 202 16.47 -17.48 2.64
N PRO A 203 15.18 -17.48 3.02
CA PRO A 203 14.20 -18.51 2.66
C PRO A 203 13.78 -18.46 1.18
N LEU A 204 14.17 -17.41 0.47
CA LEU A 204 13.80 -17.14 -0.91
C LEU A 204 15.01 -16.69 -1.73
N ARG A 205 15.00 -17.03 -3.02
CA ARG A 205 15.82 -16.37 -4.05
C ARG A 205 14.91 -15.60 -4.98
N VAL A 206 15.18 -14.32 -5.17
CA VAL A 206 14.42 -13.45 -6.08
C VAL A 206 15.31 -13.07 -7.24
N VAL A 207 14.99 -13.58 -8.44
CA VAL A 207 15.76 -13.28 -9.64
C VAL A 207 15.15 -12.06 -10.31
N VAL A 208 15.96 -11.02 -10.43
CA VAL A 208 15.60 -9.73 -10.98
C VAL A 208 16.56 -9.35 -12.09
N SER A 209 16.07 -8.63 -13.09
CA SER A 209 16.93 -7.97 -14.07
C SER A 209 16.70 -6.47 -14.02
N SER A 210 17.78 -5.72 -14.15
CA SER A 210 17.73 -4.29 -14.43
C SER A 210 17.46 -4.15 -15.93
N SER A 211 16.21 -3.82 -16.29
CA SER A 211 15.84 -3.60 -17.70
C SER A 211 16.45 -2.31 -18.25
N MET A 212 16.49 -2.19 -19.59
CA MET A 212 16.78 -0.95 -20.32
C MET A 212 15.80 0.20 -20.02
N LEU A 213 14.67 -0.07 -19.33
CA LEU A 213 13.59 0.88 -19.06
C LEU A 213 13.69 1.54 -17.67
N GLY A 214 14.84 1.43 -16.98
CA GLY A 214 15.09 2.13 -15.71
C GLY A 214 14.33 1.61 -14.48
N LYS A 215 13.59 0.50 -14.57
CA LYS A 215 12.86 -0.13 -13.44
C LYS A 215 13.21 -1.60 -13.25
N LYS A 216 13.15 -2.08 -12.00
CA LYS A 216 13.35 -3.49 -11.59
C LYS A 216 12.22 -4.36 -12.14
N ARG A 217 12.55 -5.56 -12.61
CA ARG A 217 11.58 -6.59 -13.05
C ARG A 217 11.93 -7.92 -12.41
N VAL A 218 10.97 -8.53 -11.73
CA VAL A 218 11.13 -9.82 -11.04
C VAL A 218 10.73 -10.93 -12.00
N TYR A 219 11.66 -11.80 -12.34
CA TYR A 219 11.41 -12.85 -13.33
C TYR A 219 11.07 -14.19 -12.70
N ALA A 220 11.62 -14.48 -11.53
CA ALA A 220 11.39 -15.75 -10.86
C ALA A 220 11.58 -15.61 -9.35
N VAL A 221 10.84 -16.42 -8.61
CA VAL A 221 10.92 -16.53 -7.15
C VAL A 221 11.10 -18.00 -6.82
N PHE A 222 12.16 -18.33 -6.09
CA PHE A 222 12.45 -19.71 -5.68
C PHE A 222 12.36 -19.81 -4.16
N LYS A 223 11.71 -20.85 -3.64
CA LYS A 223 11.84 -21.27 -2.24
C LYS A 223 13.22 -21.91 -2.07
N THR A 224 13.91 -21.69 -0.96
CA THR A 224 15.21 -22.36 -0.74
C THR A 224 15.08 -23.72 -0.08
N GLU A 225 14.01 -23.94 0.69
CA GLU A 225 13.64 -25.25 1.21
C GLU A 225 13.41 -26.20 0.02
N GLY A 226 14.21 -27.27 -0.08
CA GLY A 226 14.20 -28.22 -1.21
C GLY A 226 15.30 -28.00 -2.26
N HIS A 227 16.15 -26.98 -2.12
CA HIS A 227 17.29 -26.72 -3.01
C HIS A 227 18.64 -26.89 -2.28
N ASP A 228 18.91 -28.08 -1.74
CA ASP A 228 20.18 -28.40 -1.04
C ASP A 228 21.40 -28.59 -1.96
N LYS A 229 21.30 -28.27 -3.25
CA LYS A 229 22.41 -28.44 -4.20
C LYS A 229 22.84 -27.12 -4.83
N PRO A 230 24.16 -26.85 -4.93
CA PRO A 230 24.71 -25.57 -5.42
C PRO A 230 24.46 -25.30 -6.92
N LYS A 231 23.75 -26.18 -7.63
CA LYS A 231 23.31 -26.02 -9.03
C LYS A 231 21.77 -25.90 -9.15
N GLY A 232 21.13 -25.12 -8.28
CA GLY A 232 19.67 -24.93 -8.30
C GLY A 232 19.14 -24.32 -9.60
N ASN A 233 17.84 -24.52 -9.89
CA ASN A 233 17.14 -24.04 -11.09
C ASN A 233 17.39 -22.55 -11.41
N TYR A 234 17.57 -21.71 -10.40
CA TYR A 234 17.84 -20.28 -10.57
C TYR A 234 19.25 -19.99 -11.12
N MET A 235 20.27 -20.81 -10.83
CA MET A 235 21.61 -20.66 -11.42
C MET A 235 21.57 -20.98 -12.92
N THR A 236 20.82 -22.03 -13.30
CA THR A 236 20.55 -22.34 -14.70
C THR A 236 19.86 -21.19 -15.41
N LEU A 237 18.84 -20.57 -14.78
CA LEU A 237 18.13 -19.43 -15.34
C LEU A 237 19.04 -18.20 -15.50
N THR A 238 19.91 -17.91 -14.53
CA THR A 238 20.81 -16.74 -14.55
C THR A 238 22.01 -16.89 -15.50
N ILE A 239 22.46 -18.12 -15.77
CA ILE A 239 23.57 -18.39 -16.70
C ILE A 239 23.08 -18.55 -18.15
N ASN A 240 21.97 -19.26 -18.36
CA ASN A 240 21.59 -19.75 -19.69
C ASN A 240 20.52 -18.89 -20.40
N ARG A 241 19.95 -17.87 -19.75
CA ARG A 241 18.93 -17.01 -20.37
C ARG A 241 19.37 -15.55 -20.37
N THR A 242 19.30 -14.90 -21.53
CA THR A 242 19.36 -13.44 -21.61
C THR A 242 18.00 -12.86 -21.22
N PRO A 243 17.93 -11.71 -20.53
CA PRO A 243 16.65 -11.08 -20.19
C PRO A 243 15.74 -10.81 -21.40
N SER A 244 16.33 -10.66 -22.59
CA SER A 244 15.66 -10.48 -23.89
C SER A 244 15.11 -11.78 -24.51
N GLY A 245 15.59 -12.95 -24.08
CA GLY A 245 15.07 -14.26 -24.51
C GLY A 245 13.93 -14.78 -23.64
N VAL A 246 13.54 -14.02 -22.61
CA VAL A 246 12.27 -14.21 -21.91
C VAL A 246 11.25 -13.39 -22.69
N GLU A 247 10.35 -14.06 -23.41
CA GLU A 247 9.42 -13.40 -24.33
C GLU A 247 8.63 -12.27 -23.65
N PHE A 248 8.79 -11.06 -24.20
CA PHE A 248 7.94 -9.92 -23.91
C PHE A 248 6.87 -9.90 -25.00
N GLN A 249 5.66 -10.31 -24.68
CA GLN A 249 4.50 -9.83 -25.43
C GLN A 249 3.65 -9.04 -24.45
N GLU A 250 3.32 -7.81 -24.82
CA GLU A 250 2.31 -7.04 -24.11
C GLU A 250 0.96 -7.71 -24.37
N GLY A 251 0.35 -8.22 -23.30
CA GLY A 251 -1.04 -8.68 -23.29
C GLY A 251 -1.99 -7.55 -22.93
#